data_AF-A0A135L521-F1
#
_entry.id   AF-A0A135L521-F1
#
_cell.length_a   1.000
_cell.length_b   1.000
_cell.length_c   1.000
_cell.angle_alpha   90.00
_cell.angle_beta   90.00
_cell.angle_gamma   90.00
#
_symmetry.space_group_name_H-M   'P 1'
#
loop_
_entity.id
_entity.type
_entity.pdbx_description
1 polymer ?
#
loop_
_entity_poly.entity_id
_entity_poly.type
_entity_poly.pdbx_seq_one_letter_code
_entity_poly.pdbx_strand_id
1 'polypeptide(L)' 'MVLDEPKESDQTVLINNQMFIFDSFTAKTFDEPLKLDYSELQGYKLSTPSEILAYGIHLSSSV' A
#
# COMPACT_ATOMS: atom_id res chain seq x y z
N MET A 1 -8.85 -5.35 8.15
CA MET A 1 -10.16 -5.47 7.47
C MET A 1 -10.02 -4.91 6.06
N VAL A 2 -10.10 -5.76 5.04
CA VAL A 2 -10.31 -5.31 3.65
C VAL A 2 -11.82 -5.26 3.44
N LEU A 3 -12.34 -4.17 2.88
CA LEU A 3 -13.79 -3.98 2.73
C LEU A 3 -14.39 -4.78 1.56
N ASP A 4 -13.59 -5.10 0.54
CA ASP A 4 -14.01 -5.77 -0.70
C ASP A 4 -13.00 -6.84 -1.14
N GLU A 5 -13.44 -7.81 -1.96
CA GLU A 5 -12.54 -8.69 -2.70
C GLU A 5 -11.75 -7.91 -3.78
N PRO A 6 -10.50 -8.31 -4.09
CA PRO A 6 -9.71 -7.70 -5.16
C PRO A 6 -10.42 -7.72 -6.51
N LYS A 7 -10.38 -6.61 -7.23
CA LYS A 7 -10.96 -6.46 -8.57
C LYS A 7 -9.85 -6.47 -9.63
N GLU A 8 -10.18 -6.83 -10.86
CA GLU A 8 -9.21 -6.84 -11.98
C GLU A 8 -8.59 -5.47 -12.25
N SER A 9 -9.27 -4.39 -11.86
CA SER A 9 -8.80 -3.01 -12.01
C SER A 9 -7.81 -2.56 -10.93
N ASP A 10 -7.61 -3.36 -9.89
CA ASP A 10 -6.83 -2.95 -8.72
C ASP A 10 -5.33 -3.08 -8.99
N GLN A 11 -4.55 -2.19 -8.40
CA GLN A 11 -3.11 -2.20 -8.54
C GLN A 11 -2.46 -3.07 -7.47
N THR A 12 -1.57 -3.94 -7.91
CA THR A 12 -0.85 -4.86 -7.04
C THR A 12 0.60 -4.43 -6.88
N VAL A 13 1.07 -4.37 -5.64
CA VAL A 13 2.47 -4.08 -5.28
C VAL A 13 3.02 -5.24 -4.46
N LEU A 14 4.18 -5.77 -4.85
CA LEU A 14 4.86 -6.88 -4.18
C LEU A 14 6.08 -6.38 -3.41
N ILE A 15 6.09 -6.59 -2.09
CA ILE A 15 7.19 -6.18 -1.19
C ILE A 15 7.49 -7.31 -0.22
N ASN A 16 8.75 -7.73 -0.13
CA ASN A 16 9.19 -8.82 0.75
C ASN A 16 8.31 -10.07 0.64
N ASN A 17 7.93 -10.43 -0.60
CA ASN A 17 7.07 -11.57 -0.91
C ASN A 17 5.62 -11.45 -0.39
N GLN A 18 5.19 -10.25 -0.01
CA GLN A 18 3.84 -9.95 0.42
C GLN A 18 3.14 -9.06 -0.62
N MET A 19 1.87 -9.39 -0.89
CA MET A 19 1.05 -8.74 -1.89
C MET A 19 0.17 -7.68 -1.24
N PHE A 20 0.28 -6.45 -1.74
CA PHE A 20 -0.55 -5.31 -1.36
C PHE A 20 -1.41 -4.93 -2.56
N ILE A 21 -2.70 -4.71 -2.30
CA ILE A 21 -3.69 -4.40 -3.33
C ILE A 21 -4.28 -3.03 -3.00
N PHE A 22 -4.20 -2.13 -3.97
CA PHE A 22 -4.77 -0.79 -3.91
C PHE A 22 -5.93 -0.71 -4.88
N ASP A 23 -7.08 -0.27 -4.41
CA ASP A 23 -8.24 -0.10 -5.28
C ASP A 23 -7.95 0.92 -6.39
N SER A 24 -8.63 0.78 -7.52
CA SER A 24 -8.41 1.66 -8.67
C SER A 24 -8.66 3.15 -8.41
N PHE A 25 -9.48 3.52 -7.42
CA PHE A 25 -9.73 4.92 -7.06
C PHE A 25 -8.54 5.49 -6.30
N THR A 26 -8.03 4.77 -5.31
CA THR A 26 -6.81 5.10 -4.56
C THR A 26 -5.63 5.21 -5.52
N ALA A 27 -5.45 4.23 -6.40
CA ALA A 27 -4.38 4.26 -7.40
C ALA A 27 -4.45 5.45 -8.37
N LYS A 28 -5.65 5.95 -8.67
CA LYS A 28 -5.86 7.14 -9.54
C LYS A 28 -5.82 8.46 -8.79
N THR A 29 -5.92 8.45 -7.46
CA THR A 29 -5.86 9.67 -6.66
C THR A 29 -4.46 10.31 -6.71
N PHE A 30 -3.45 9.52 -7.09
CA PHE A 30 -2.08 9.97 -7.18
C PHE A 30 -1.65 9.99 -8.66
N ASP A 31 -1.07 11.11 -9.08
CA ASP A 31 -0.50 11.27 -10.44
C ASP A 31 0.82 10.50 -10.63
N GLU A 32 1.29 9.86 -9.56
CA GLU A 32 2.56 9.15 -9.50
C GLU A 32 2.36 7.73 -8.95
N PRO A 33 3.23 6.78 -9.34
CA PRO A 33 3.13 5.41 -8.86
C PRO A 33 3.31 5.34 -7.33
N LEU A 34 2.40 4.62 -6.68
CA LEU A 34 2.52 4.31 -5.26
C LEU A 34 3.69 3.35 -5.02
N LYS A 35 4.47 3.66 -3.99
CA LYS A 35 5.52 2.82 -3.46
C LYS A 35 5.25 2.56 -1.99
N LEU A 36 5.41 1.32 -1.57
CA LEU A 36 5.36 0.93 -0.18
C LEU A 36 6.72 0.32 0.19
N ASP A 37 7.40 0.88 1.19
CA ASP A 37 8.68 0.41 1.72
C ASP A 37 8.50 -0.09 3.15
N TYR A 38 9.33 -1.02 3.62
CA TYR A 38 9.30 -1.50 5.01
C TYR A 38 10.60 -1.17 5.74
N SER A 39 10.48 -0.67 6.98
CA SER A 39 11.59 -0.48 7.92
C SER A 39 11.21 -1.08 9.27
N GLU A 40 12.11 -1.84 9.89
CA GLU A 40 11.86 -2.44 11.22
C GLU A 40 11.58 -1.38 12.29
N LEU A 41 12.17 -0.19 12.17
CA LEU A 41 12.03 0.90 13.15
C LEU A 41 10.71 1.67 13.01
N GLN A 42 10.09 1.66 11.83
CA GLN A 42 8.98 2.58 11.49
C GLN A 42 7.78 1.90 10.81
N GLY A 43 7.81 0.57 10.63
CA GLY A 43 6.78 -0.15 9.89
C GLY A 43 6.81 0.15 8.40
N TYR A 44 5.66 0.05 7.74
CA TYR A 44 5.54 0.38 6.33
C TYR A 44 5.39 1.90 6.12
N LYS A 45 6.05 2.39 5.08
CA LYS A 45 5.98 3.77 4.57
C LYS A 45 5.33 3.75 3.20
N LEU A 46 4.24 4.50 3.04
CA LEU A 46 3.57 4.71 1.76
C LEU A 46 4.00 6.06 1.18
N SER A 47 4.50 6.08 -0.04
CA SER A 47 5.03 7.29 -0.68
C SER A 47 4.83 7.27 -2.19
N THR A 48 4.81 8.44 -2.80
CA THR A 48 5.09 8.63 -4.22
C THR A 48 6.58 9.03 -4.38
N PRO A 49 7.10 9.21 -5.61
CA PRO A 49 8.39 9.84 -5.81
C PRO A 49 8.49 11.26 -5.24
N SER A 50 7.39 12.02 -5.20
CA SER A 50 7.39 13.42 -4.76
C SER A 50 7.13 13.62 -3.27
N GLU A 51 6.36 12.74 -2.60
CA GLU A 51 5.97 12.94 -1.21
C GLU A 51 5.80 11.63 -0.41
N ILE A 52 5.79 11.76 0.92
CA ILE A 52 5.39 10.67 1.79
C ILE A 52 3.95 10.86 2.25
N LEU A 53 3.12 9.87 1.95
CA LEU A 53 1.69 9.87 2.21
C LEU A 53 1.38 9.35 3.63
N ALA A 54 2.14 8.36 4.11
CA ALA A 54 1.96 7.80 5.44
C ALA A 54 3.22 7.08 5.95
N TYR A 55 3.35 7.05 7.28
CA TYR A 55 4.37 6.33 8.04
C TYR A 55 3.72 5.51 9.15
N GLY A 56 4.44 4.52 9.70
CA GLY A 56 3.94 3.76 10.85
C GLY A 56 2.78 2.85 10.49
N ILE A 57 2.64 2.42 9.23
CA ILE A 57 1.61 1.47 8.86
C ILE A 57 2.04 0.10 9.37
N HIS A 58 1.23 -0.49 10.25
CA HIS A 58 1.44 -1.84 10.77
C HIS A 58 0.28 -2.75 10.32
N LEU A 59 0.63 -3.92 9.81
CA LEU A 59 -0.34 -4.97 9.53
C LEU A 59 -0.66 -5.68 10.85
N SER A 60 -1.88 -5.54 11.34
CA SER A 60 -2.39 -6.43 12.39
C SER A 60 -3.10 -7.60 11.74
N SER A 61 -2.63 -8.82 12.00
CA SER A 61 -3.43 -10.02 11.77
C SER A 61 -4.57 -9.99 12.78
N SER A 62 -5.80 -9.89 12.30
CA SER A 62 -6.97 -10.16 13.13
C SER A 62 -6.95 -11.65 13.47
N VAL A 63 -6.79 -11.97 14.75
CA VAL A 63 -7.01 -13.32 15.30
C VAL A 63 -8.51 -13.52 15.45
#